data_AF-A0A821APG9-F1
#
_entry.id   AF-A0A821APG9-F1
#
_cell.length_a   1.000
_cell.length_b   1.000
_cell.length_c   1.000
_cell.angle_alpha   90.00
_cell.angle_beta   90.00
_cell.angle_gamma   90.00
#
_symmetry.space_group_name_H-M   'P 1'
#
loop_
_entity.id
_entity.type
_entity.pdbx_description
1 polymer ?
#
loop_
_entity_poly.entity_id
_entity_poly.type
_entity_poly.pdbx_seq_one_letter_code
_entity_poly.pdbx_strand_id
1 'polypeptide(L)'
;MKSLIKYASRWFKSEKEISEAANYIGSVFHDDSDEQSFFDVVFAKFENYDQLSQAHENKTLSEDIDFIIQCAIDSLTSPEHLPRQSKQIYTFFYIYRRAAEYNGYKKRCDAQLKEFQEKLLERLGHVFDSTKGCEPNLSTTNKDLIERIDIRQHLATVTEIKDIGKLNIFFALYKLSFQSSLVINSNIRLQWIDIVWNIRQWNISLIDFIARYLECKSAFEHCPLDITALIYLTRTVKLSKSVDMPPFDILHNFLNELKLDYKEFYNQFLIIFDEGIKKTFYKQSYVCQLLRILSTDEDLFTKYLSACASSMSPDQLWGIFLNLSMNGDINEIMRKHLSSILTQRMQNITIETFKRCNGRSNEFLKQIKDENYQIFVGILDKVLHGFLNKQLNDQQYSYYFTECHLKEFLSIAFKLSPTHSLQHPSCLLIIRHLLFKRDNYDIAIFEKIKRLFARLSNLDKGGFQTDDPATIIKDEWLIDYIFHIPQDWFMLSRYDYDYLTAAHQNNSWSLYIWSRLIQLNLSKVDANKWNETVAQLNHWMINVERDKYTANDTLTIIFVNTVFDMAISKNSKSVLFAPNIGSILKYILDARQNNDNLIGINQVDDFIQKVNESIKDILSLNSKLRLLEFLMQDFL
;
A
#
# COMPACT_ATOMS: atom_id res chain seq x y z
N MET A 1 64.66 17.69 30.42
CA MET A 1 65.61 17.55 31.55
C MET A 1 65.16 18.25 32.85
N LYS A 2 64.74 19.54 32.84
CA LYS A 2 64.25 20.23 34.06
C LYS A 2 62.95 19.67 34.66
N SER A 3 62.07 19.08 33.84
CA SER A 3 60.83 18.41 34.30
C SER A 3 61.13 17.07 34.98
N LEU A 4 61.89 16.17 34.33
CA LEU A 4 62.37 14.89 34.88
C LEU A 4 62.99 15.01 36.28
N ILE A 5 63.84 16.02 36.49
CA ILE A 5 64.46 16.31 37.81
C ILE A 5 63.41 16.74 38.85
N LYS A 6 62.33 17.42 38.42
CA LYS A 6 61.20 17.82 39.26
C LYS A 6 60.23 16.65 39.56
N TYR A 7 60.15 15.65 38.67
CA TYR A 7 59.32 14.45 38.79
C TYR A 7 59.98 13.37 39.63
N ALA A 8 61.24 13.05 39.33
CA ALA A 8 62.10 12.25 40.18
C ALA A 8 62.05 12.78 41.62
N SER A 9 62.21 14.09 41.84
CA SER A 9 62.17 14.68 43.19
C SER A 9 60.80 14.66 43.89
N ARG A 10 59.68 14.39 43.20
CA ARG A 10 58.36 14.15 43.83
C ARG A 10 58.19 12.68 44.23
N TRP A 11 58.65 11.74 43.40
CA TRP A 11 58.61 10.31 43.71
C TRP A 11 59.67 9.90 44.73
N PHE A 12 60.89 10.45 44.66
CA PHE A 12 61.95 10.26 45.67
C PHE A 12 61.59 10.83 47.06
N LYS A 13 60.51 11.62 47.21
CA LYS A 13 59.98 12.03 48.53
C LYS A 13 59.16 10.93 49.21
N SER A 14 58.78 9.90 48.47
CA SER A 14 58.29 8.62 48.98
C SER A 14 59.41 7.57 48.84
N GLU A 15 59.67 6.76 49.87
CA GLU A 15 60.75 5.75 49.92
C GLU A 15 60.55 4.56 48.95
N LYS A 16 60.31 4.80 47.66
CA LYS A 16 60.15 3.75 46.64
C LYS A 16 61.36 3.71 45.71
N GLU A 17 62.07 2.59 45.65
CA GLU A 17 63.18 2.36 44.71
C GLU A 17 62.63 2.12 43.29
N ILE A 18 63.07 2.94 42.33
CA ILE A 18 62.75 2.81 40.90
C ILE A 18 64.03 2.35 40.19
N SER A 19 63.92 1.33 39.34
CA SER A 19 65.07 0.82 38.60
C SER A 19 65.59 1.83 37.57
N GLU A 20 66.89 1.74 37.22
CA GLU A 20 67.45 2.54 36.12
C GLU A 20 66.73 2.25 34.80
N ALA A 21 66.32 1.01 34.55
CA ALA A 21 65.60 0.61 33.35
C ALA A 21 64.23 1.30 33.23
N ALA A 22 63.48 1.42 34.34
CA ALA A 22 62.23 2.17 34.36
C ALA A 22 62.45 3.69 34.18
N ASN A 23 63.52 4.25 34.76
CA ASN A 23 63.91 5.64 34.51
C ASN A 23 64.23 5.90 33.02
N TYR A 24 64.87 4.94 32.34
CA TYR A 24 65.12 5.02 30.90
C TYR A 24 63.85 4.95 30.05
N ILE A 25 62.81 4.22 30.46
CA ILE A 25 61.50 4.25 29.82
C ILE A 25 60.83 5.61 30.08
N GLY A 26 60.86 6.08 31.33
CA GLY A 26 60.33 7.39 31.73
C GLY A 26 60.92 8.56 30.95
N SER A 27 62.20 8.49 30.56
CA SER A 27 62.83 9.53 29.75
C SER A 27 62.29 9.64 28.33
N VAL A 28 61.71 8.57 27.78
CA VAL A 28 61.18 8.57 26.41
C VAL A 28 60.03 9.57 26.26
N PHE A 29 59.20 9.74 27.29
CA PHE A 29 58.09 10.71 27.29
C PHE A 29 58.52 12.17 27.24
N HIS A 30 59.83 12.45 27.33
CA HIS A 30 60.42 13.78 27.30
C HIS A 30 61.39 13.99 26.13
N ASP A 31 61.53 12.99 25.24
CA ASP A 31 62.40 13.08 24.07
C ASP A 31 61.68 13.74 22.88
N ASP A 32 62.41 14.61 22.17
CA ASP A 32 61.92 15.38 21.02
C ASP A 32 62.04 14.59 19.70
N SER A 33 61.76 13.28 19.73
CA SER A 33 61.89 12.40 18.57
C SER A 33 60.65 12.45 17.65
N ASP A 34 60.87 12.32 16.33
CA ASP A 34 59.80 12.24 15.32
C ASP A 34 58.95 10.97 15.49
N GLU A 35 57.76 10.95 14.87
CA GLU A 35 56.68 9.95 15.05
C GLU A 35 57.13 8.48 15.04
N GLN A 36 57.85 8.06 14.00
CA GLN A 36 58.28 6.67 13.83
C GLN A 36 59.44 6.32 14.77
N SER A 37 60.36 7.27 14.96
CA SER A 37 61.44 7.13 15.93
C SER A 37 60.93 7.04 17.37
N PHE A 38 59.80 7.69 17.70
CA PHE A 38 59.24 7.61 19.04
C PHE A 38 58.70 6.21 19.37
N PHE A 39 57.94 5.60 18.46
CA PHE A 39 57.45 4.23 18.67
C PHE A 39 58.60 3.22 18.76
N ASP A 40 59.57 3.30 17.85
CA ASP A 40 60.72 2.38 17.82
C ASP A 40 61.58 2.50 19.09
N VAL A 41 61.77 3.73 19.59
CA VAL A 41 62.48 3.97 20.85
C VAL A 41 61.70 3.39 22.03
N VAL A 42 60.39 3.63 22.13
CA VAL A 42 59.56 3.03 23.19
C VAL A 42 59.64 1.51 23.13
N PHE A 43 59.45 0.92 21.95
CA PHE A 43 59.50 -0.53 21.75
C PHE A 43 60.84 -1.11 22.22
N ALA A 44 61.96 -0.58 21.73
CA ALA A 44 63.30 -1.04 22.11
C ALA A 44 63.58 -0.91 23.60
N LYS A 45 63.07 0.14 24.26
CA LYS A 45 63.23 0.34 25.71
C LYS A 45 62.42 -0.68 26.52
N PHE A 46 61.21 -1.03 26.08
CA PHE A 46 60.42 -2.09 26.72
C PHE A 46 61.03 -3.48 26.50
N GLU A 47 61.56 -3.79 25.32
CA GLU A 47 62.26 -5.07 25.06
C GLU A 47 63.54 -5.21 25.91
N ASN A 48 64.31 -4.13 26.06
CA ASN A 48 65.48 -4.13 26.94
C ASN A 48 65.06 -4.31 28.42
N TYR A 49 63.97 -3.68 28.84
CA TYR A 49 63.41 -3.89 30.19
C TYR A 49 62.99 -5.34 30.41
N ASP A 50 62.34 -5.99 29.44
CA ASP A 50 62.01 -7.42 29.52
C ASP A 50 63.25 -8.28 29.74
N GLN A 51 64.28 -8.08 28.92
CA GLN A 51 65.55 -8.83 29.00
C GLN A 51 66.22 -8.66 30.37
N LEU A 52 66.26 -7.43 30.88
CA LEU A 52 66.84 -7.13 32.20
C LEU A 52 66.00 -7.70 33.35
N SER A 53 64.67 -7.69 33.21
CA SER A 53 63.73 -8.23 34.20
C SER A 53 63.68 -9.76 34.24
N GLN A 54 64.01 -10.45 33.14
CA GLN A 54 64.16 -11.91 33.11
C GLN A 54 65.48 -12.37 33.72
N ALA A 55 66.52 -11.52 33.67
CA ALA A 55 67.83 -11.79 34.28
C ALA A 55 67.87 -11.56 35.80
N HIS A 56 66.94 -10.78 36.35
CA HIS A 56 66.87 -10.42 37.77
C HIS A 56 65.43 -10.59 38.28
N GLU A 57 65.20 -11.41 39.32
CA GLU A 57 63.91 -11.47 40.02
C GLU A 57 63.56 -10.05 40.54
N ASN A 58 62.80 -9.30 39.74
CA ASN A 58 62.82 -7.85 39.79
C ASN A 58 61.97 -7.34 40.97
N LYS A 59 62.62 -7.09 42.11
CA LYS A 59 61.95 -6.65 43.37
C LYS A 59 61.18 -5.33 43.23
N THR A 60 61.61 -4.45 42.32
CA THR A 60 61.05 -3.10 42.09
C THR A 60 60.00 -3.04 40.98
N LEU A 61 59.60 -4.18 40.39
CA LEU A 61 58.67 -4.20 39.25
C LEU A 61 57.33 -3.49 39.55
N SER A 62 56.94 -3.27 40.82
CA SER A 62 55.65 -2.61 41.11
C SER A 62 55.82 -1.11 40.98
N GLU A 63 56.85 -0.60 41.64
CA GLU A 63 57.24 0.79 41.68
C GLU A 63 57.62 1.28 40.27
N ASP A 64 58.29 0.44 39.49
CA ASP A 64 58.64 0.70 38.09
C ASP A 64 57.40 0.90 37.21
N ILE A 65 56.39 0.03 37.35
CA ILE A 65 55.18 0.08 36.53
C ILE A 65 54.28 1.25 36.94
N ASP A 66 54.10 1.47 38.24
CA ASP A 66 53.39 2.65 38.77
C ASP A 66 54.06 3.95 38.24
N PHE A 67 55.40 4.00 38.23
CA PHE A 67 56.16 5.14 37.71
C PHE A 67 55.97 5.33 36.21
N ILE A 68 56.09 4.27 35.40
CA ILE A 68 55.88 4.33 33.94
C ILE A 68 54.45 4.79 33.60
N ILE A 69 53.46 4.26 34.31
CA ILE A 69 52.04 4.68 34.16
C ILE A 69 51.89 6.17 34.47
N GLN A 70 52.47 6.64 35.58
CA GLN A 70 52.39 8.05 35.95
C GLN A 70 53.06 8.96 34.92
N CYS A 71 54.25 8.60 34.43
CA CYS A 71 54.93 9.34 33.37
C CYS A 71 54.08 9.41 32.09
N ALA A 72 53.39 8.33 31.73
CA ALA A 72 52.49 8.31 30.58
C ALA A 72 51.26 9.22 30.78
N ILE A 73 50.62 9.18 31.95
CA ILE A 73 49.50 10.06 32.32
C ILE A 73 49.92 11.54 32.26
N ASP A 74 51.06 11.87 32.87
CA ASP A 74 51.58 13.24 32.90
C ASP A 74 51.93 13.72 31.48
N SER A 75 52.50 12.84 30.66
CA SER A 75 52.74 13.12 29.25
C SER A 75 51.45 13.45 28.53
N LEU A 76 50.41 12.60 28.62
CA LEU A 76 49.10 12.79 27.96
C LEU A 76 48.35 14.06 28.39
N THR A 77 48.57 14.52 29.63
CA THR A 77 47.88 15.69 30.19
C THR A 77 48.67 16.99 30.04
N SER A 78 49.95 16.93 29.68
CA SER A 78 50.82 18.10 29.58
C SER A 78 50.50 19.01 28.38
N PRO A 79 50.28 20.32 28.60
CA PRO A 79 50.15 21.34 27.54
C PRO A 79 51.30 21.38 26.54
N GLU A 80 52.52 21.10 27.01
CA GLU A 80 53.75 21.22 26.21
C GLU A 80 53.87 20.10 25.16
N HIS A 81 53.24 18.94 25.40
CA HIS A 81 53.31 17.77 24.52
C HIS A 81 52.12 17.66 23.56
N LEU A 82 51.10 18.52 23.71
CA LEU A 82 49.85 18.51 22.94
C LEU A 82 50.02 18.41 21.40
N PRO A 83 50.91 19.20 20.76
CA PRO A 83 51.06 19.17 19.30
C PRO A 83 51.61 17.84 18.77
N ARG A 84 52.45 17.16 19.56
CA ARG A 84 53.17 15.93 19.16
C ARG A 84 52.37 14.66 19.43
N GLN A 85 51.51 14.70 20.46
CA GLN A 85 50.67 13.58 20.86
C GLN A 85 49.71 13.12 19.76
N SER A 86 49.35 13.99 18.80
CA SER A 86 48.49 13.62 17.66
C SER A 86 49.04 12.41 16.89
N LYS A 87 50.37 12.36 16.75
CA LYS A 87 51.13 11.34 16.01
C LYS A 87 51.61 10.18 16.89
N GLN A 88 51.71 10.41 18.20
CA GLN A 88 52.30 9.45 19.14
C GLN A 88 51.26 8.60 19.87
N ILE A 89 49.96 8.91 19.76
CA ILE A 89 48.91 8.30 20.60
C ILE A 89 48.78 6.79 20.41
N TYR A 90 49.13 6.27 19.23
CA TYR A 90 49.21 4.84 18.98
C TYR A 90 50.22 4.14 19.92
N THR A 91 51.38 4.76 20.11
CA THR A 91 52.43 4.25 21.01
C THR A 91 51.94 4.14 22.45
N PHE A 92 51.06 5.02 22.90
CA PHE A 92 50.49 4.93 24.25
C PHE A 92 49.58 3.71 24.44
N PHE A 93 48.94 3.18 23.39
CA PHE A 93 48.24 1.89 23.49
C PHE A 93 49.21 0.72 23.71
N TYR A 94 50.38 0.75 23.07
CA TYR A 94 51.44 -0.23 23.35
C TYR A 94 51.90 -0.15 24.81
N ILE A 95 52.21 1.06 25.29
CA ILE A 95 52.64 1.29 26.67
C ILE A 95 51.58 0.79 27.67
N TYR A 96 50.31 1.12 27.41
CA TYR A 96 49.19 0.65 28.21
C TYR A 96 49.14 -0.88 28.26
N ARG A 97 49.25 -1.54 27.11
CA ARG A 97 49.22 -3.01 27.03
C ARG A 97 50.35 -3.64 27.83
N ARG A 98 51.57 -3.12 27.70
CA ARG A 98 52.73 -3.64 28.44
C ARG A 98 52.53 -3.46 29.94
N ALA A 99 52.09 -2.28 30.39
CA ALA A 99 51.73 -2.05 31.79
C ALA A 99 50.64 -3.03 32.29
N ALA A 100 49.63 -3.32 31.48
CA ALA A 100 48.59 -4.29 31.80
C ALA A 100 49.11 -5.74 31.91
N GLU A 101 49.99 -6.17 30.99
CA GLU A 101 50.67 -7.48 31.04
C GLU A 101 51.46 -7.62 32.35
N TYR A 102 52.21 -6.58 32.74
CA TYR A 102 52.98 -6.57 33.98
C TYR A 102 52.11 -6.61 35.24
N ASN A 103 51.00 -5.87 35.25
CA ASN A 103 50.03 -5.92 36.35
C ASN A 103 49.34 -7.30 36.45
N GLY A 104 49.14 -7.97 35.31
CA GLY A 104 48.62 -9.35 35.24
C GLY A 104 49.51 -10.36 35.96
N TYR A 105 50.84 -10.27 35.81
CA TYR A 105 51.79 -11.12 36.55
C TYR A 105 51.70 -10.94 38.07
N LYS A 106 51.21 -9.80 38.55
CA LYS A 106 51.09 -9.48 39.98
C LYS A 106 49.70 -9.68 40.57
N LYS A 107 48.69 -10.08 39.77
CA LYS A 107 47.28 -10.23 40.19
C LYS A 107 46.71 -9.01 40.92
N ARG A 108 47.16 -7.79 40.58
CA ARG A 108 46.64 -6.54 41.16
C ARG A 108 45.60 -5.91 40.23
N CYS A 109 44.48 -5.47 40.81
CA CYS A 109 43.56 -4.55 40.14
C CYS A 109 44.04 -3.14 40.46
N ASP A 110 44.53 -2.44 39.44
CA ASP A 110 45.23 -1.17 39.63
C ASP A 110 44.34 0.00 39.19
N ALA A 111 44.06 0.91 40.12
CA ALA A 111 43.33 2.14 39.86
C ALA A 111 44.11 3.08 38.93
N GLN A 112 45.45 3.07 38.98
CA GLN A 112 46.29 3.90 38.11
C GLN A 112 46.22 3.44 36.65
N LEU A 113 46.18 2.13 36.40
CA LEU A 113 46.01 1.62 35.04
C LEU A 113 44.65 2.02 34.45
N LYS A 114 43.58 2.05 35.26
CA LYS A 114 42.28 2.59 34.81
C LYS A 114 42.35 4.08 34.51
N GLU A 115 42.98 4.86 35.37
CA GLU A 115 43.19 6.30 35.14
C GLU A 115 43.98 6.55 33.85
N PHE A 116 45.03 5.76 33.60
CA PHE A 116 45.79 5.83 32.35
C PHE A 116 44.91 5.52 31.13
N GLN A 117 44.09 4.48 31.19
CA GLN A 117 43.14 4.18 30.11
C GLN A 117 42.19 5.35 29.86
N GLU A 118 41.62 5.93 30.91
CA GLU A 118 40.69 7.06 30.80
C GLU A 118 41.37 8.26 30.15
N LYS A 119 42.59 8.62 30.59
CA LYS A 119 43.35 9.74 30.02
C LYS A 119 43.79 9.49 28.59
N LEU A 120 44.18 8.26 28.25
CA LEU A 120 44.50 7.87 26.88
C LEU A 120 43.27 8.04 25.98
N LEU A 121 42.11 7.55 26.40
CA LEU A 121 40.87 7.66 25.63
C LEU A 121 40.39 9.10 25.51
N GLU A 122 40.41 9.89 26.58
CA GLU A 122 40.09 11.33 26.53
C GLU A 122 40.96 12.05 25.50
N ARG A 123 42.27 11.77 25.53
CA ARG A 123 43.22 12.39 24.62
C ARG A 123 43.02 11.92 23.17
N LEU A 124 42.72 10.64 22.98
CA LEU A 124 42.38 10.07 21.68
C LEU A 124 41.20 10.80 21.03
N GLY A 125 40.12 10.97 21.79
CA GLY A 125 38.94 11.68 21.32
C GLY A 125 39.25 13.14 20.96
N HIS A 126 40.06 13.83 21.77
CA HIS A 126 40.47 15.21 21.48
C HIS A 126 41.32 15.31 20.19
N VAL A 127 42.30 14.41 20.01
CA VAL A 127 43.14 14.39 18.80
C VAL A 127 42.28 14.17 17.57
N PHE A 128 41.41 13.17 17.61
CA PHE A 128 40.48 12.87 16.52
C PHE A 128 39.59 14.07 16.20
N ASP A 129 39.09 14.74 17.24
CA ASP A 129 38.25 15.93 17.07
C ASP A 129 38.98 17.10 16.43
N SER A 130 40.14 17.47 16.98
CA SER A 130 40.93 18.60 16.50
C SER A 130 41.45 18.42 15.06
N THR A 131 41.56 17.18 14.60
CA THR A 131 42.07 16.84 13.26
C THR A 131 40.97 16.41 12.30
N LYS A 132 39.69 16.51 12.70
CA LYS A 132 38.53 16.03 11.92
C LYS A 132 38.70 14.57 11.44
N GLY A 133 39.29 13.74 12.29
CA GLY A 133 39.53 12.33 12.05
C GLY A 133 40.79 11.99 11.24
N CYS A 134 41.56 12.97 10.76
CA CYS A 134 42.82 12.71 10.06
C CYS A 134 43.81 11.94 10.95
N GLU A 135 43.85 12.26 12.24
CA GLU A 135 44.66 11.56 13.25
C GLU A 135 43.76 10.93 14.33
N PRO A 136 44.25 9.91 15.05
CA PRO A 136 45.52 9.23 14.84
C PRO A 136 45.49 8.15 13.76
N ASN A 137 46.67 7.69 13.34
CA ASN A 137 46.86 6.56 12.45
C ASN A 137 47.80 5.51 13.07
N LEU A 138 47.70 4.26 12.61
CA LEU A 138 48.72 3.25 12.91
C LEU A 138 50.06 3.65 12.29
N SER A 139 51.13 3.68 13.10
CA SER A 139 52.49 4.00 12.64
C SER A 139 53.34 2.77 12.30
N THR A 140 52.86 1.56 12.60
CA THR A 140 53.55 0.29 12.29
C THR A 140 52.71 -0.60 11.39
N THR A 141 53.40 -1.38 10.55
CA THR A 141 52.82 -2.45 9.72
C THR A 141 53.16 -3.84 10.26
N ASN A 142 53.82 -3.94 11.42
CA ASN A 142 54.18 -5.21 12.02
C ASN A 142 52.93 -5.87 12.64
N LYS A 143 52.52 -6.99 12.05
CA LYS A 143 51.34 -7.74 12.46
C LYS A 143 51.38 -8.16 13.93
N ASP A 144 52.49 -8.75 14.39
CA ASP A 144 52.62 -9.27 15.76
C ASP A 144 52.50 -8.14 16.80
N LEU A 145 53.04 -6.96 16.47
CA LEU A 145 52.93 -5.78 17.33
C LEU A 145 51.50 -5.25 17.39
N ILE A 146 50.80 -5.18 16.26
CA ILE A 146 49.40 -4.74 16.21
C ILE A 146 48.50 -5.72 16.96
N GLU A 147 48.73 -7.03 16.80
CA GLU A 147 48.02 -8.08 17.54
C GLU A 147 48.27 -7.95 19.04
N ARG A 148 49.51 -7.65 19.46
CA ARG A 148 49.84 -7.42 20.87
C ARG A 148 49.13 -6.21 21.44
N ILE A 149 49.13 -5.08 20.71
CA ILE A 149 48.52 -3.81 21.15
C ILE A 149 47.01 -3.95 21.37
N ASP A 150 46.34 -4.79 20.56
CA ASP A 150 44.93 -5.17 20.72
C ASP A 150 43.97 -3.98 20.94
N ILE A 151 43.94 -3.08 19.96
CA ILE A 151 43.03 -1.91 19.97
C ILE A 151 41.57 -2.34 20.13
N ARG A 152 41.19 -3.53 19.66
CA ARG A 152 39.82 -4.05 19.78
C ARG A 152 39.42 -4.28 21.24
N GLN A 153 40.35 -4.64 22.13
CA GLN A 153 40.05 -4.75 23.56
C GLN A 153 39.60 -3.40 24.16
N HIS A 154 40.14 -2.29 23.66
CA HIS A 154 39.74 -0.96 24.11
C HIS A 154 38.35 -0.56 23.62
N LEU A 155 37.90 -1.03 22.46
CA LEU A 155 36.52 -0.83 22.01
C LEU A 155 35.50 -1.43 22.98
N ALA A 156 35.80 -2.60 23.57
CA ALA A 156 34.92 -3.24 24.54
C ALA A 156 34.66 -2.40 25.81
N THR A 157 35.51 -1.40 26.08
CA THR A 157 35.32 -0.47 27.21
C THR A 157 34.32 0.64 26.92
N VAL A 158 33.99 0.87 25.65
CA VAL A 158 32.98 1.86 25.23
C VAL A 158 31.67 1.12 25.05
N THR A 159 30.85 1.07 26.11
CA THR A 159 29.51 0.45 26.06
C THR A 159 28.37 1.47 26.00
N GLU A 160 28.67 2.75 26.23
CA GLU A 160 27.72 3.86 26.24
C GLU A 160 28.29 5.08 25.52
N ILE A 161 27.49 5.69 24.65
CA ILE A 161 27.77 6.96 23.98
C ILE A 161 26.91 8.06 24.60
N LYS A 162 27.46 8.73 25.61
CA LYS A 162 26.73 9.73 26.41
C LYS A 162 26.70 11.14 25.79
N ASP A 163 27.74 11.50 25.03
CA ASP A 163 27.96 12.82 24.44
C ASP A 163 28.83 12.73 23.17
N ILE A 164 29.03 13.86 22.48
CA ILE A 164 29.88 13.97 21.27
C ILE A 164 31.34 13.64 21.58
N GLY A 165 31.83 13.94 22.79
CA GLY A 165 33.18 13.59 23.20
C GLY A 165 33.41 12.08 23.21
N LYS A 166 32.49 11.31 23.80
CA LYS A 166 32.52 9.84 23.75
C LYS A 166 32.30 9.30 22.34
N LEU A 167 31.51 9.97 21.50
CA LEU A 167 31.39 9.62 20.08
C LEU A 167 32.74 9.76 19.35
N ASN A 168 33.51 10.82 19.62
CA ASN A 168 34.84 11.01 19.06
C ASN A 168 35.82 9.93 19.50
N ILE A 169 35.78 9.53 20.77
CA ILE A 169 36.58 8.40 21.29
C ILE A 169 36.19 7.11 20.56
N PHE A 170 34.89 6.86 20.42
CA PHE A 170 34.37 5.71 19.68
C PHE A 170 34.90 5.70 18.24
N PHE A 171 34.69 6.77 17.47
CA PHE A 171 35.17 6.89 16.08
C PHE A 171 36.68 6.75 15.94
N ALA A 172 37.47 7.28 16.87
CA ALA A 172 38.93 7.13 16.84
C ALA A 172 39.37 5.68 17.06
N LEU A 173 38.85 5.00 18.08
CA LEU A 173 39.11 3.57 18.33
C LEU A 173 38.63 2.72 17.15
N TYR A 174 37.51 3.11 16.55
CA TYR A 174 36.89 2.46 15.42
C TYR A 174 37.80 2.51 14.18
N LYS A 175 38.25 3.72 13.82
CA LYS A 175 39.20 3.97 12.74
C LYS A 175 40.47 3.13 12.93
N LEU A 176 41.07 3.21 14.12
CA LEU A 176 42.28 2.44 14.42
C LEU A 176 42.04 0.93 14.34
N SER A 177 40.87 0.44 14.74
CA SER A 177 40.52 -0.98 14.65
C SER A 177 40.38 -1.47 13.21
N PHE A 178 39.88 -0.64 12.30
CA PHE A 178 39.88 -0.94 10.86
C PHE A 178 41.28 -1.00 10.30
N GLN A 179 42.12 0.00 10.61
CA GLN A 179 43.52 0.01 10.19
C GLN A 179 44.23 -1.26 10.70
N SER A 180 44.01 -1.65 11.96
CA SER A 180 44.61 -2.87 12.53
C SER A 180 44.13 -4.12 11.81
N SER A 181 42.83 -4.20 11.51
CA SER A 181 42.24 -5.34 10.78
C SER A 181 42.86 -5.52 9.41
N LEU A 182 43.08 -4.42 8.68
CA LEU A 182 43.66 -4.44 7.34
C LEU A 182 45.10 -4.99 7.32
N VAL A 183 45.88 -4.72 8.38
CA VAL A 183 47.26 -5.22 8.49
C VAL A 183 47.29 -6.68 8.96
N ILE A 184 46.45 -7.05 9.94
CA ILE A 184 46.44 -8.41 10.52
C ILE A 184 45.93 -9.46 9.53
N ASN A 185 44.82 -9.15 8.86
CA ASN A 185 44.17 -10.06 7.92
C ASN A 185 43.48 -9.27 6.80
N SER A 186 44.21 -9.02 5.72
CA SER A 186 43.71 -8.28 4.56
C SER A 186 42.48 -8.91 3.90
N ASN A 187 42.22 -10.21 4.13
CA ASN A 187 41.09 -10.94 3.55
C ASN A 187 39.79 -10.83 4.37
N ILE A 188 39.85 -10.44 5.65
CA ILE A 188 38.67 -10.29 6.52
C ILE A 188 38.58 -8.84 6.98
N ARG A 189 37.73 -8.07 6.30
CA ARG A 189 37.44 -6.69 6.69
C ARG A 189 36.38 -6.68 7.79
N LEU A 190 36.74 -6.09 8.92
CA LEU A 190 35.81 -5.73 9.98
C LEU A 190 34.74 -4.77 9.40
N GLN A 191 33.48 -4.92 9.82
CA GLN A 191 32.35 -4.13 9.32
C GLN A 191 31.80 -3.18 10.40
N TRP A 192 31.02 -2.17 9.97
CA TRP A 192 30.35 -1.23 10.88
C TRP A 192 29.51 -1.93 11.95
N ILE A 193 28.72 -2.91 11.51
CA ILE A 193 27.79 -3.62 12.38
C ILE A 193 28.49 -4.39 13.52
N ASP A 194 29.68 -4.95 13.29
CA ASP A 194 30.41 -5.80 14.25
C ASP A 194 30.76 -5.09 15.56
N ILE A 195 30.88 -3.77 15.50
CA ILE A 195 31.31 -2.94 16.63
C ILE A 195 30.18 -2.04 17.11
N VAL A 196 29.34 -1.50 16.22
CA VAL A 196 28.19 -0.67 16.63
C VAL A 196 27.21 -1.47 17.50
N TRP A 197 27.09 -2.78 17.26
CA TRP A 197 26.25 -3.66 18.08
C TRP A 197 26.68 -3.71 19.56
N ASN A 198 27.97 -3.53 19.86
CA ASN A 198 28.47 -3.61 21.23
C ASN A 198 28.06 -2.41 22.11
N ILE A 199 27.59 -1.32 21.50
CA ILE A 199 27.09 -0.16 22.23
C ILE A 199 25.69 -0.44 22.76
N ARG A 200 25.55 -0.49 24.09
CA ARG A 200 24.30 -0.79 24.79
C ARG A 200 23.39 0.42 24.91
N GLN A 201 23.96 1.61 25.03
CA GLN A 201 23.20 2.84 25.29
C GLN A 201 23.71 4.03 24.46
N TRP A 202 22.78 4.71 23.81
CA TRP A 202 23.00 5.91 23.00
C TRP A 202 22.20 7.08 23.57
N ASN A 203 22.88 8.07 24.15
CA ASN A 203 22.24 9.31 24.65
C ASN A 203 22.41 10.51 23.70
N ILE A 204 23.04 10.27 22.54
CA ILE A 204 23.11 11.17 21.38
C ILE A 204 22.00 10.82 20.39
N SER A 205 21.71 11.75 19.47
CA SER A 205 20.77 11.46 18.39
C SER A 205 21.44 10.86 17.16
N LEU A 206 20.64 10.26 16.28
CA LEU A 206 21.10 9.78 14.98
C LEU A 206 21.57 10.95 14.10
N ILE A 207 20.90 12.11 14.17
CA ILE A 207 21.36 13.34 13.49
C ILE A 207 22.76 13.72 13.96
N ASP A 208 23.00 13.73 15.27
CA ASP A 208 24.33 14.06 15.82
C ASP A 208 25.39 13.06 15.34
N PHE A 209 25.06 11.77 15.32
CA PHE A 209 25.94 10.72 14.84
C PHE A 209 26.31 10.92 13.36
N ILE A 210 25.32 11.13 12.50
CA ILE A 210 25.53 11.29 11.05
C ILE A 210 26.26 12.60 10.75
N ALA A 211 25.86 13.72 11.35
CA ALA A 211 26.55 14.99 11.20
C ALA A 211 28.03 14.85 11.56
N ARG A 212 28.31 14.19 12.69
CA ARG A 212 29.68 13.98 13.12
C ARG A 212 30.46 13.03 12.20
N TYR A 213 29.83 11.96 11.72
CA TYR A 213 30.43 11.05 10.74
C TYR A 213 30.80 11.79 9.45
N LEU A 214 29.91 12.67 8.94
CA LEU A 214 30.16 13.43 7.73
C LEU A 214 31.33 14.42 7.90
N GLU A 215 31.48 15.04 9.06
CA GLU A 215 32.63 15.91 9.38
C GLU A 215 33.97 15.17 9.31
N CYS A 216 34.00 13.88 9.65
CA CYS A 216 35.18 13.03 9.66
C CYS A 216 35.18 11.94 8.58
N LYS A 217 34.37 12.11 7.51
CA LYS A 217 34.14 11.08 6.48
C LYS A 217 35.41 10.59 5.79
N SER A 218 36.39 11.48 5.60
CA SER A 218 37.69 11.13 5.00
C SER A 218 38.44 10.06 5.79
N ALA A 219 38.26 10.02 7.12
CA ALA A 219 38.88 9.03 7.99
C ALA A 219 38.36 7.60 7.74
N PHE A 220 37.20 7.46 7.10
CA PHE A 220 36.51 6.20 6.86
C PHE A 220 36.41 5.83 5.38
N GLU A 221 37.16 6.46 4.48
CA GLU A 221 37.07 6.22 3.03
C GLU A 221 37.27 4.74 2.63
N HIS A 222 38.13 4.02 3.34
CA HIS A 222 38.40 2.60 3.08
C HIS A 222 37.35 1.64 3.66
N CYS A 223 36.56 2.12 4.63
CA CYS A 223 35.49 1.38 5.30
C CYS A 223 34.30 2.32 5.59
N PRO A 224 33.57 2.79 4.57
CA PRO A 224 32.47 3.72 4.76
C PRO A 224 31.32 3.08 5.54
N LEU A 225 30.53 3.91 6.24
CA LEU A 225 29.32 3.47 6.93
C LEU A 225 28.38 2.76 5.96
N ASP A 226 28.11 1.48 6.22
CA ASP A 226 27.30 0.62 5.36
C ASP A 226 25.79 0.66 5.71
N ILE A 227 24.99 0.10 4.80
CA ILE A 227 23.53 0.03 4.93
C ILE A 227 23.11 -0.72 6.19
N THR A 228 23.75 -1.84 6.49
CA THR A 228 23.38 -2.71 7.61
C THR A 228 23.58 -2.00 8.95
N ALA A 229 24.69 -1.28 9.11
CA ALA A 229 24.96 -0.48 10.29
C ALA A 229 24.03 0.72 10.41
N LEU A 230 23.75 1.43 9.31
CA LEU A 230 22.79 2.53 9.32
C LEU A 230 21.41 2.04 9.78
N ILE A 231 20.94 0.92 9.24
CA ILE A 231 19.69 0.29 9.63
C ILE A 231 19.68 -0.04 11.13
N TYR A 232 20.74 -0.65 11.65
CA TYR A 232 20.87 -0.93 13.08
C TYR A 232 20.80 0.35 13.94
N LEU A 233 21.48 1.42 13.51
CA LEU A 233 21.44 2.72 14.19
C LEU A 233 20.04 3.32 14.18
N THR A 234 19.29 3.25 13.08
CA THR A 234 17.89 3.74 13.03
C THR A 234 16.97 3.06 14.04
N ARG A 235 17.27 1.80 14.39
CA ARG A 235 16.50 1.00 15.34
C ARG A 235 16.86 1.31 16.79
N THR A 236 18.13 1.65 17.05
CA THR A 236 18.68 1.73 18.41
C THR A 236 18.89 3.15 18.91
N VAL A 237 19.11 4.10 18.00
CA VAL A 237 19.39 5.50 18.29
C VAL A 237 18.15 6.34 18.02
N LYS A 238 17.81 7.24 18.96
CA LYS A 238 16.72 8.21 18.74
C LYS A 238 17.07 9.11 17.57
N LEU A 239 16.12 9.36 16.68
CA LEU A 239 16.33 10.20 15.51
C LEU A 239 16.83 11.61 15.89
N SER A 240 16.13 12.30 16.81
CA SER A 240 16.62 13.50 17.50
C SER A 240 15.83 13.85 18.77
N LYS A 241 16.37 14.78 19.57
CA LYS A 241 15.77 15.31 20.80
C LYS A 241 14.69 16.38 20.54
N SER A 242 14.73 17.05 19.39
CA SER A 242 13.71 18.03 18.93
C SER A 242 13.76 18.12 17.41
N VAL A 243 12.69 17.71 16.73
CA VAL A 243 12.66 17.66 15.26
C VAL A 243 11.35 18.24 14.75
N ASP A 244 11.47 19.21 13.84
CA ASP A 244 10.34 19.76 13.06
C ASP A 244 10.09 18.98 11.76
N MET A 245 11.07 18.21 11.28
CA MET A 245 11.02 17.37 10.08
C MET A 245 10.55 15.92 10.36
N PRO A 246 9.83 15.29 9.43
CA PRO A 246 9.42 13.90 9.57
C PRO A 246 10.56 12.86 9.55
N PRO A 247 10.42 11.73 10.25
CA PRO A 247 11.48 10.73 10.36
C PRO A 247 12.01 10.14 9.06
N PHE A 248 11.13 9.80 8.13
CA PHE A 248 11.53 9.15 6.89
C PHE A 248 12.16 10.11 5.88
N ASP A 249 11.84 11.40 5.95
CA ASP A 249 12.50 12.44 5.15
C ASP A 249 13.96 12.60 5.61
N ILE A 250 14.19 12.60 6.93
CA ILE A 250 15.54 12.64 7.50
C ILE A 250 16.34 11.40 7.08
N LEU A 251 15.74 10.21 7.17
CA LEU A 251 16.41 8.99 6.73
C LEU A 251 16.75 9.04 5.23
N HIS A 252 15.83 9.53 4.40
CA HIS A 252 16.07 9.68 2.97
C HIS A 252 17.20 10.69 2.67
N ASN A 253 17.28 11.77 3.43
CA ASN A 253 18.38 12.74 3.33
C ASN A 253 19.72 12.13 3.75
N PHE A 254 19.76 11.30 4.81
CA PHE A 254 20.99 10.60 5.18
C PHE A 254 21.49 9.67 4.08
N LEU A 255 20.59 8.93 3.41
CA LEU A 255 20.98 8.08 2.29
C LEU A 255 21.62 8.91 1.15
N ASN A 256 21.11 10.11 0.88
CA ASN A 256 21.68 11.06 -0.09
C ASN A 256 23.10 11.50 0.33
N GLU A 257 23.25 11.99 1.55
CA GLU A 257 24.52 12.53 2.06
C GLU A 257 25.61 11.45 2.16
N LEU A 258 25.21 10.23 2.54
CA LEU A 258 26.10 9.08 2.64
C LEU A 258 26.38 8.44 1.26
N LYS A 259 25.60 8.76 0.23
CA LYS A 259 25.63 8.13 -1.10
C LYS A 259 25.37 6.61 -1.05
N LEU A 260 24.41 6.20 -0.25
CA LEU A 260 24.00 4.80 -0.13
C LEU A 260 22.93 4.44 -1.17
N ASP A 261 22.90 3.17 -1.59
CA ASP A 261 21.87 2.68 -2.51
C ASP A 261 20.49 2.67 -1.83
N TYR A 262 19.57 3.49 -2.34
CA TYR A 262 18.21 3.60 -1.83
C TYR A 262 17.45 2.28 -1.87
N LYS A 263 17.57 1.56 -2.99
CA LYS A 263 16.78 0.37 -3.23
C LYS A 263 17.22 -0.75 -2.31
N GLU A 264 18.53 -0.92 -2.15
CA GLU A 264 19.08 -1.89 -1.22
C GLU A 264 18.71 -1.54 0.23
N PHE A 265 18.83 -0.27 0.63
CA PHE A 265 18.46 0.16 1.97
C PHE A 265 16.98 -0.13 2.27
N TYR A 266 16.04 0.29 1.41
CA TYR A 266 14.62 0.08 1.67
C TYR A 266 14.20 -1.38 1.55
N ASN A 267 14.86 -2.21 0.74
CA ASN A 267 14.61 -3.65 0.75
C ASN A 267 14.98 -4.28 2.10
N GLN A 268 16.15 -3.94 2.67
CA GLN A 268 16.55 -4.44 3.99
C GLN A 268 15.72 -3.82 5.13
N PHE A 269 15.38 -2.53 5.02
CA PHE A 269 14.63 -1.80 6.04
C PHE A 269 13.15 -2.21 6.14
N LEU A 270 12.59 -2.85 5.11
CA LEU A 270 11.19 -3.28 5.07
C LEU A 270 10.79 -4.15 6.29
N ILE A 271 11.69 -5.01 6.77
CA ILE A 271 11.44 -5.87 7.93
C ILE A 271 11.18 -5.03 9.19
N ILE A 272 12.02 -4.01 9.42
CA ILE A 272 11.90 -3.12 10.57
C ILE A 272 10.67 -2.24 10.43
N PHE A 273 10.39 -1.77 9.22
CA PHE A 273 9.19 -1.01 8.94
C PHE A 273 7.92 -1.81 9.27
N ASP A 274 7.80 -3.05 8.79
CA ASP A 274 6.62 -3.90 9.04
C ASP A 274 6.42 -4.17 10.55
N GLU A 275 7.51 -4.46 11.28
CA GLU A 275 7.45 -4.56 12.75
C GLU A 275 6.94 -3.27 13.41
N GLY A 276 7.42 -2.11 12.95
CA GLY A 276 7.02 -0.81 13.47
C GLY A 276 5.57 -0.46 13.16
N ILE A 277 5.05 -0.86 12.00
CA ILE A 277 3.63 -0.69 11.65
C ILE A 277 2.75 -1.55 12.55
N LYS A 278 3.10 -2.83 12.74
CA LYS A 278 2.36 -3.77 13.62
C LYS A 278 2.30 -3.28 15.06
N LYS A 279 3.37 -2.63 15.54
CA LYS A 279 3.45 -2.04 16.89
C LYS A 279 2.93 -0.59 16.96
N THR A 280 2.37 -0.05 15.87
CA THR A 280 1.85 1.33 15.79
C THR A 280 2.87 2.42 16.15
N PHE A 281 4.16 2.18 15.89
CA PHE A 281 5.24 3.13 16.19
C PHE A 281 5.23 4.35 15.27
N TYR A 282 4.70 4.20 14.06
CA TYR A 282 4.69 5.27 13.07
C TYR A 282 3.33 5.97 13.04
N LYS A 283 3.36 7.31 13.08
CA LYS A 283 2.18 8.12 12.77
C LYS A 283 1.81 7.93 11.30
N GLN A 284 0.51 8.01 11.01
CA GLN A 284 -0.02 7.86 9.64
C GLN A 284 0.62 8.84 8.65
N SER A 285 0.89 10.09 9.06
CA SER A 285 1.57 11.09 8.23
C SER A 285 2.97 10.65 7.80
N TYR A 286 3.73 10.04 8.70
CA TYR A 286 5.08 9.54 8.41
C TYR A 286 5.03 8.41 7.38
N VAL A 287 4.06 7.49 7.52
CA VAL A 287 3.85 6.41 6.53
C VAL A 287 3.51 6.98 5.16
N CYS A 288 2.66 8.00 5.10
CA CYS A 288 2.30 8.65 3.83
C CYS A 288 3.52 9.29 3.15
N GLN A 289 4.39 9.94 3.92
CA GLN A 289 5.64 10.52 3.40
C GLN A 289 6.59 9.47 2.85
N LEU A 290 6.78 8.37 3.58
CA LEU A 290 7.59 7.26 3.08
C LEU A 290 7.02 6.68 1.77
N LEU A 291 5.71 6.44 1.70
CA LEU A 291 5.06 5.95 0.48
C LEU A 291 5.23 6.94 -0.68
N ARG A 292 5.23 8.25 -0.44
CA ARG A 292 5.54 9.26 -1.47
C ARG A 292 6.97 9.14 -1.96
N ILE A 293 7.95 9.07 -1.06
CA ILE A 293 9.37 8.89 -1.41
C ILE A 293 9.54 7.65 -2.30
N LEU A 294 8.92 6.54 -1.91
CA LEU A 294 9.03 5.25 -2.61
C LEU A 294 8.22 5.18 -3.90
N SER A 295 7.32 6.12 -4.16
CA SER A 295 6.42 6.10 -5.33
C SER A 295 7.12 6.22 -6.69
N THR A 296 8.43 6.47 -6.69
CA THR A 296 9.29 6.50 -7.88
C THR A 296 9.76 5.10 -8.32
N ASP A 297 9.74 4.11 -7.41
CA ASP A 297 10.06 2.70 -7.69
C ASP A 297 8.81 1.84 -7.42
N GLU A 298 8.24 1.26 -8.48
CA GLU A 298 7.00 0.47 -8.40
C GLU A 298 7.12 -0.75 -7.47
N ASP A 299 8.27 -1.42 -7.45
CA ASP A 299 8.48 -2.62 -6.63
C ASP A 299 8.54 -2.26 -5.14
N LEU A 300 9.33 -1.24 -4.78
CA LEU A 300 9.40 -0.75 -3.40
C LEU A 300 8.06 -0.20 -2.94
N PHE A 301 7.40 0.63 -3.74
CA PHE A 301 6.09 1.18 -3.38
C PHE A 301 5.08 0.07 -3.09
N THR A 302 5.02 -0.95 -3.96
CA THR A 302 4.09 -2.07 -3.80
C THR A 302 4.39 -2.86 -2.54
N LYS A 303 5.64 -3.21 -2.27
CA LYS A 303 6.05 -3.95 -1.05
C LYS A 303 5.64 -3.22 0.23
N TYR A 304 5.92 -1.92 0.30
CA TYR A 304 5.60 -1.11 1.48
C TYR A 304 4.10 -0.89 1.65
N LEU A 305 3.37 -0.63 0.56
CA LEU A 305 1.92 -0.48 0.60
C LEU A 305 1.24 -1.80 1.00
N SER A 306 1.73 -2.95 0.51
CA SER A 306 1.26 -4.27 0.93
C SER A 306 1.51 -4.54 2.41
N ALA A 307 2.68 -4.18 2.95
CA ALA A 307 2.97 -4.30 4.37
C ALA A 307 2.01 -3.44 5.23
N CYS A 308 1.70 -2.22 4.79
CA CYS A 308 0.65 -1.41 5.42
C CYS A 308 -0.71 -2.10 5.34
N ALA A 309 -1.10 -2.61 4.17
CA ALA A 309 -2.41 -3.21 3.96
C ALA A 309 -2.64 -4.50 4.78
N SER A 310 -1.59 -5.30 5.00
CA SER A 310 -1.65 -6.52 5.81
C SER A 310 -1.77 -6.22 7.31
N SER A 311 -1.14 -5.14 7.76
CA SER A 311 -0.97 -4.86 9.19
C SER A 311 -1.97 -3.81 9.72
N MET A 312 -2.55 -2.97 8.85
CA MET A 312 -3.49 -1.92 9.24
C MET A 312 -4.97 -2.29 9.04
N SER A 313 -5.84 -1.64 9.82
CA SER A 313 -7.28 -1.71 9.61
C SER A 313 -7.70 -1.00 8.31
N PRO A 314 -8.86 -1.34 7.72
CA PRO A 314 -9.39 -0.64 6.56
C PRO A 314 -9.51 0.88 6.76
N ASP A 315 -9.92 1.35 7.95
CA ASP A 315 -10.05 2.78 8.25
C ASP A 315 -8.70 3.52 8.26
N GLN A 316 -7.64 2.86 8.74
CA GLN A 316 -6.28 3.40 8.77
C GLN A 316 -5.70 3.49 7.36
N LEU A 317 -5.87 2.42 6.57
CA LEU A 317 -5.45 2.39 5.17
C LEU A 317 -6.22 3.42 4.33
N TRP A 318 -7.51 3.60 4.59
CA TRP A 318 -8.31 4.68 4.02
C TRP A 318 -7.75 6.04 4.40
N GLY A 319 -7.37 6.21 5.67
CA GLY A 319 -6.68 7.42 6.13
C GLY A 319 -5.41 7.71 5.32
N ILE A 320 -4.58 6.70 5.05
CA ILE A 320 -3.37 6.87 4.23
C ILE A 320 -3.74 7.41 2.85
N PHE A 321 -4.74 6.83 2.20
CA PHE A 321 -5.25 7.31 0.91
C PHE A 321 -5.72 8.76 0.97
N LEU A 322 -6.51 9.15 1.97
CA LEU A 322 -6.97 10.53 2.14
C LEU A 322 -5.79 11.50 2.30
N ASN A 323 -4.83 11.17 3.17
CA ASN A 323 -3.67 12.03 3.44
C ASN A 323 -2.75 12.15 2.20
N LEU A 324 -2.53 11.05 1.49
CA LEU A 324 -1.83 11.06 0.20
C LEU A 324 -2.57 11.90 -0.84
N SER A 325 -3.89 11.97 -0.83
CA SER A 325 -4.64 12.76 -1.81
C SER A 325 -4.59 14.27 -1.54
N MET A 326 -4.39 14.66 -0.28
CA MET A 326 -4.25 16.07 0.12
C MET A 326 -2.84 16.63 -0.11
N ASN A 327 -1.81 15.87 0.28
CA ASN A 327 -0.49 16.46 0.57
C ASN A 327 0.52 16.39 -0.59
N GLY A 328 0.05 16.57 -1.84
CA GLY A 328 0.86 16.55 -3.06
C GLY A 328 0.38 15.53 -4.10
N ASP A 329 1.06 15.42 -5.22
CA ASP A 329 0.49 14.81 -6.43
C ASP A 329 0.47 13.27 -6.37
N ILE A 330 -0.61 12.66 -6.86
CA ILE A 330 -0.72 11.21 -6.99
C ILE A 330 -0.21 10.79 -8.37
N ASN A 331 0.96 10.14 -8.41
CA ASN A 331 1.50 9.62 -9.66
C ASN A 331 0.80 8.31 -10.11
N GLU A 332 1.15 7.82 -11.31
CA GLU A 332 0.51 6.62 -11.88
C GLU A 332 0.72 5.35 -11.06
N ILE A 333 1.92 5.17 -10.48
CA ILE A 333 2.26 4.02 -9.61
C ILE A 333 1.34 4.02 -8.39
N MET A 334 1.23 5.15 -7.70
CA MET A 334 0.34 5.33 -6.55
C MET A 334 -1.10 5.06 -6.94
N ARG A 335 -1.60 5.66 -8.02
CA ARG A 335 -2.98 5.48 -8.49
C ARG A 335 -3.30 4.01 -8.74
N LYS A 336 -2.44 3.30 -9.47
CA LYS A 336 -2.62 1.88 -9.83
C LYS A 336 -2.70 1.01 -8.59
N HIS A 337 -1.72 1.11 -7.70
CA HIS A 337 -1.58 0.20 -6.57
C HIS A 337 -2.47 0.54 -5.39
N LEU A 338 -2.69 1.83 -5.08
CA LEU A 338 -3.69 2.24 -4.10
C LEU A 338 -5.09 1.78 -4.52
N SER A 339 -5.46 1.97 -5.79
CA SER A 339 -6.76 1.52 -6.29
C SER A 339 -6.95 0.01 -6.11
N SER A 340 -5.93 -0.79 -6.48
CA SER A 340 -5.97 -2.25 -6.33
C SER A 340 -6.12 -2.68 -4.87
N ILE A 341 -5.22 -2.21 -3.99
CA ILE A 341 -5.17 -2.61 -2.59
C ILE A 341 -6.40 -2.13 -1.81
N LEU A 342 -6.84 -0.88 -2.02
CA LEU A 342 -8.06 -0.38 -1.38
C LEU A 342 -9.28 -1.17 -1.85
N THR A 343 -9.41 -1.46 -3.14
CA THR A 343 -10.54 -2.23 -3.66
C THR A 343 -10.58 -3.62 -3.01
N GLN A 344 -9.45 -4.32 -2.95
CA GLN A 344 -9.36 -5.64 -2.32
C GLN A 344 -9.69 -5.59 -0.82
N ARG A 345 -9.16 -4.61 -0.08
CA ARG A 345 -9.35 -4.51 1.37
C ARG A 345 -10.74 -4.05 1.77
N MET A 346 -11.38 -3.23 0.94
CA MET A 346 -12.71 -2.68 1.22
C MET A 346 -13.84 -3.61 0.78
N GLN A 347 -13.60 -4.60 -0.09
CA GLN A 347 -14.64 -5.50 -0.62
C GLN A 347 -15.45 -6.28 0.44
N ASN A 348 -14.82 -6.61 1.57
CA ASN A 348 -15.41 -7.49 2.61
C ASN A 348 -15.74 -6.75 3.92
N ILE A 349 -15.71 -5.42 3.93
CA ILE A 349 -16.03 -4.65 5.14
C ILE A 349 -17.55 -4.54 5.35
N THR A 350 -17.96 -4.09 6.53
CA THR A 350 -19.38 -3.83 6.82
C THR A 350 -19.87 -2.55 6.13
N ILE A 351 -21.18 -2.47 5.87
CA ILE A 351 -21.86 -1.27 5.32
C ILE A 351 -21.48 -0.02 6.13
N GLU A 352 -21.55 -0.08 7.46
CA GLU A 352 -21.24 1.05 8.34
C GLU A 352 -19.78 1.52 8.24
N THR A 353 -18.84 0.56 8.09
CA THR A 353 -17.42 0.90 7.91
C THR A 353 -17.22 1.63 6.59
N PHE A 354 -17.85 1.14 5.51
CA PHE A 354 -17.78 1.80 4.21
C PHE A 354 -18.39 3.20 4.26
N LYS A 355 -19.58 3.35 4.85
CA LYS A 355 -20.26 4.64 5.01
C LYS A 355 -19.40 5.66 5.74
N ARG A 356 -18.77 5.26 6.84
CA ARG A 356 -17.85 6.11 7.60
C ARG A 356 -16.64 6.53 6.76
N CYS A 357 -16.04 5.60 6.01
CA CYS A 357 -14.93 5.91 5.10
C CYS A 357 -15.35 6.92 4.02
N ASN A 358 -16.52 6.70 3.40
CA ASN A 358 -17.08 7.61 2.39
C ASN A 358 -17.47 8.97 2.97
N GLY A 359 -18.02 9.01 4.19
CA GLY A 359 -18.33 10.24 4.93
C GLY A 359 -17.08 11.11 5.11
N ARG A 360 -15.98 10.50 5.56
CA ARG A 360 -14.67 11.18 5.62
C ARG A 360 -14.25 11.68 4.24
N SER A 361 -14.31 10.83 3.20
CA SER A 361 -13.96 11.26 1.84
C SER A 361 -14.70 12.52 1.39
N ASN A 362 -15.99 12.64 1.72
CA ASN A 362 -16.79 13.83 1.39
C ASN A 362 -16.35 15.10 2.14
N GLU A 363 -15.93 14.98 3.41
CA GLU A 363 -15.35 16.10 4.16
C GLU A 363 -14.05 16.58 3.51
N PHE A 364 -13.24 15.63 3.04
CA PHE A 364 -11.95 15.90 2.41
C PHE A 364 -12.06 16.38 0.96
N LEU A 365 -13.14 16.07 0.22
CA LEU A 365 -13.33 16.50 -1.17
C LEU A 365 -13.15 18.01 -1.39
N LYS A 366 -13.45 18.83 -0.37
CA LYS A 366 -13.28 20.30 -0.43
C LYS A 366 -11.84 20.78 -0.24
N GLN A 367 -10.95 19.92 0.24
CA GLN A 367 -9.56 20.23 0.61
C GLN A 367 -8.53 19.56 -0.30
N ILE A 368 -8.99 18.74 -1.25
CA ILE A 368 -8.13 18.06 -2.22
C ILE A 368 -7.64 19.08 -3.25
N LYS A 369 -6.37 18.98 -3.63
CA LYS A 369 -5.81 19.77 -4.74
C LYS A 369 -6.53 19.45 -6.04
N ASP A 370 -6.85 20.46 -6.84
CA ASP A 370 -7.58 20.31 -8.11
C ASP A 370 -6.94 19.26 -9.04
N GLU A 371 -5.61 19.21 -9.08
CA GLU A 371 -4.81 18.26 -9.87
C GLU A 371 -5.09 16.78 -9.51
N ASN A 372 -5.40 16.51 -8.24
CA ASN A 372 -5.66 15.16 -7.74
C ASN A 372 -7.15 14.79 -7.76
N TYR A 373 -8.05 15.75 -7.96
CA TYR A 373 -9.50 15.55 -7.80
C TYR A 373 -10.02 14.37 -8.65
N GLN A 374 -9.68 14.35 -9.94
CA GLN A 374 -10.12 13.30 -10.86
C GLN A 374 -9.54 11.93 -10.50
N ILE A 375 -8.29 11.89 -10.04
CA ILE A 375 -7.64 10.65 -9.59
C ILE A 375 -8.33 10.13 -8.33
N PHE A 376 -8.61 11.01 -7.37
CA PHE A 376 -9.29 10.68 -6.13
C PHE A 376 -10.69 10.11 -6.40
N VAL A 377 -11.51 10.81 -7.18
CA VAL A 377 -12.86 10.36 -7.57
C VAL A 377 -12.80 9.03 -8.29
N GLY A 378 -11.85 8.85 -9.23
CA GLY A 378 -11.68 7.59 -9.96
C GLY A 378 -11.26 6.41 -9.06
N ILE A 379 -10.48 6.65 -7.99
CA ILE A 379 -10.15 5.61 -7.01
C ILE A 379 -11.37 5.27 -6.15
N LEU A 380 -12.10 6.29 -5.66
CA LEU A 380 -13.32 6.10 -4.88
C LEU A 380 -14.36 5.28 -5.65
N ASP A 381 -14.57 5.60 -6.92
CA ASP A 381 -15.53 4.89 -7.75
C ASP A 381 -15.15 3.42 -7.96
N LYS A 382 -13.87 3.13 -8.24
CA LYS A 382 -13.38 1.74 -8.33
C LYS A 382 -13.57 0.96 -7.03
N VAL A 383 -13.29 1.59 -5.90
CA VAL A 383 -13.47 0.96 -4.58
C VAL A 383 -14.96 0.71 -4.30
N LEU A 384 -15.83 1.69 -4.58
CA LEU A 384 -17.28 1.55 -4.46
C LEU A 384 -17.80 0.42 -5.33
N HIS A 385 -17.39 0.38 -6.60
CA HIS A 385 -17.79 -0.67 -7.52
C HIS A 385 -17.36 -2.05 -7.01
N GLY A 386 -16.11 -2.20 -6.58
CA GLY A 386 -15.61 -3.46 -6.03
C GLY A 386 -16.39 -3.90 -4.78
N PHE A 387 -16.63 -2.98 -3.85
CA PHE A 387 -17.45 -3.22 -2.66
C PHE A 387 -18.86 -3.70 -3.03
N LEU A 388 -19.58 -2.94 -3.86
CA LEU A 388 -20.94 -3.29 -4.28
C LEU A 388 -20.99 -4.61 -5.05
N ASN A 389 -20.03 -4.85 -5.93
CA ASN A 389 -19.98 -6.08 -6.73
C ASN A 389 -19.85 -7.31 -5.83
N LYS A 390 -18.99 -7.25 -4.80
CA LYS A 390 -18.85 -8.33 -3.82
C LYS A 390 -20.09 -8.44 -2.94
N GLN A 391 -20.54 -7.34 -2.35
CA GLN A 391 -21.59 -7.33 -1.35
C GLN A 391 -23.00 -7.65 -1.89
N LEU A 392 -23.31 -7.27 -3.15
CA LEU A 392 -24.64 -7.46 -3.74
C LEU A 392 -24.77 -8.75 -4.58
N ASN A 393 -23.66 -9.38 -4.96
CA ASN A 393 -23.67 -10.64 -5.71
C ASN A 393 -23.37 -11.85 -4.84
N ASP A 394 -22.73 -11.68 -3.69
CA ASP A 394 -22.50 -12.76 -2.74
C ASP A 394 -23.68 -12.91 -1.78
N GLN A 395 -24.29 -14.10 -1.77
CA GLN A 395 -25.46 -14.41 -0.94
C GLN A 395 -25.18 -14.22 0.56
N GLN A 396 -23.92 -14.35 1.00
CA GLN A 396 -23.54 -14.14 2.40
C GLN A 396 -23.78 -12.70 2.87
N TYR A 397 -23.67 -11.72 1.96
CA TYR A 397 -23.72 -10.31 2.32
C TYR A 397 -24.99 -9.61 1.85
N SER A 398 -25.58 -10.11 0.76
CA SER A 398 -26.63 -9.41 0.04
C SER A 398 -27.89 -9.14 0.88
N TYR A 399 -28.20 -9.98 1.87
CA TYR A 399 -29.39 -9.81 2.73
C TYR A 399 -29.25 -8.69 3.78
N TYR A 400 -28.04 -8.18 4.03
CA TYR A 400 -27.83 -7.05 4.96
C TYR A 400 -28.19 -5.69 4.35
N PHE A 401 -28.42 -5.62 3.02
CA PHE A 401 -28.77 -4.38 2.34
C PHE A 401 -30.27 -4.08 2.45
N THR A 402 -30.58 -2.97 3.11
CA THR A 402 -31.93 -2.39 3.10
C THR A 402 -32.10 -1.47 1.89
N GLU A 403 -33.35 -1.12 1.58
CA GLU A 403 -33.66 -0.14 0.53
C GLU A 403 -32.99 1.21 0.80
N CYS A 404 -33.01 1.64 2.06
CA CYS A 404 -32.41 2.90 2.48
C CYS A 404 -30.90 2.89 2.20
N HIS A 405 -30.21 1.77 2.47
CA HIS A 405 -28.79 1.63 2.15
C HIS A 405 -28.54 1.75 0.64
N LEU A 406 -29.32 1.04 -0.18
CA LEU A 406 -29.16 1.06 -1.63
C LEU A 406 -29.42 2.45 -2.23
N LYS A 407 -30.46 3.16 -1.76
CA LYS A 407 -30.76 4.54 -2.16
C LYS A 407 -29.62 5.49 -1.81
N GLU A 408 -29.03 5.34 -0.62
CA GLU A 408 -27.86 6.11 -0.21
C GLU A 408 -26.64 5.82 -1.10
N PHE A 409 -26.32 4.54 -1.36
CA PHE A 409 -25.23 4.15 -2.26
C PHE A 409 -25.45 4.61 -3.69
N LEU A 410 -26.71 4.65 -4.17
CA LEU A 410 -27.04 5.17 -5.49
C LEU A 410 -26.72 6.67 -5.58
N SER A 411 -27.05 7.44 -4.54
CA SER A 411 -26.70 8.86 -4.47
C SER A 411 -25.18 9.10 -4.47
N ILE A 412 -24.41 8.21 -3.84
CA ILE A 412 -22.94 8.27 -3.83
C ILE A 412 -22.41 7.94 -5.22
N ALA A 413 -22.89 6.86 -5.84
CA ALA A 413 -22.48 6.44 -7.19
C ALA A 413 -22.77 7.55 -8.22
N PHE A 414 -23.91 8.22 -8.13
CA PHE A 414 -24.22 9.36 -8.97
C PHE A 414 -23.21 10.49 -8.81
N LYS A 415 -22.86 10.88 -7.58
CA LYS A 415 -21.89 11.95 -7.32
C LYS A 415 -20.49 11.64 -7.88
N LEU A 416 -20.10 10.37 -7.90
CA LEU A 416 -18.80 9.95 -8.41
C LEU A 416 -18.79 9.74 -9.93
N SER A 417 -19.96 9.56 -10.55
CA SER A 417 -20.10 9.37 -12.00
C SER A 417 -19.96 10.71 -12.74
N PRO A 418 -19.00 10.85 -13.69
CA PRO A 418 -18.79 12.07 -14.46
C PRO A 418 -20.02 12.52 -15.27
N THR A 419 -20.83 11.57 -15.72
CA THR A 419 -22.01 11.79 -16.57
C THR A 419 -23.33 11.77 -15.80
N HIS A 420 -23.31 11.57 -14.48
CA HIS A 420 -24.50 11.33 -13.65
C HIS A 420 -25.51 10.32 -14.27
N SER A 421 -25.02 9.27 -14.94
CA SER A 421 -25.87 8.31 -15.64
C SER A 421 -26.08 7.01 -14.85
N LEU A 422 -27.28 6.44 -14.96
CA LEU A 422 -27.60 5.10 -14.44
C LEU A 422 -26.82 3.98 -15.16
N GLN A 423 -26.25 4.25 -16.34
CA GLN A 423 -25.40 3.30 -17.09
C GLN A 423 -24.07 3.02 -16.38
N HIS A 424 -23.70 3.81 -15.37
CA HIS A 424 -22.49 3.59 -14.59
C HIS A 424 -22.51 2.21 -13.90
N PRO A 425 -21.41 1.41 -13.95
CA PRO A 425 -21.39 0.04 -13.41
C PRO A 425 -21.87 -0.10 -11.96
N SER A 426 -21.49 0.83 -11.08
CA SER A 426 -21.95 0.86 -9.68
C SER A 426 -23.46 1.08 -9.58
N CYS A 427 -24.02 1.98 -10.39
CA CYS A 427 -25.46 2.23 -10.46
C CYS A 427 -26.20 0.97 -10.93
N LEU A 428 -25.72 0.33 -11.99
CA LEU A 428 -26.32 -0.89 -12.53
C LEU A 428 -26.41 -2.01 -11.47
N LEU A 429 -25.37 -2.21 -10.66
CA LEU A 429 -25.38 -3.20 -9.56
C LEU A 429 -26.47 -2.90 -8.53
N ILE A 430 -26.58 -1.63 -8.13
CA ILE A 430 -27.55 -1.17 -7.14
C ILE A 430 -28.97 -1.33 -7.68
N ILE A 431 -29.24 -0.85 -8.89
CA ILE A 431 -30.55 -0.95 -9.57
C ILE A 431 -30.95 -2.41 -9.70
N ARG A 432 -30.04 -3.27 -10.18
CA ARG A 432 -30.29 -4.70 -10.31
C ARG A 432 -30.74 -5.30 -8.98
N HIS A 433 -30.07 -4.95 -7.89
CA HIS A 433 -30.40 -5.49 -6.58
C HIS A 433 -31.73 -4.94 -6.03
N LEU A 434 -31.93 -3.62 -6.12
CA LEU A 434 -33.11 -2.89 -5.66
C LEU A 434 -34.40 -3.38 -6.33
N LEU A 435 -34.33 -3.63 -7.65
CA LEU A 435 -35.47 -4.00 -8.48
C LEU A 435 -35.64 -5.51 -8.65
N PHE A 436 -34.57 -6.28 -8.88
CA PHE A 436 -34.72 -7.66 -9.35
C PHE A 436 -34.33 -8.73 -8.32
N LYS A 437 -33.38 -8.47 -7.41
CA LYS A 437 -32.89 -9.51 -6.46
C LYS A 437 -33.60 -9.59 -5.11
N ARG A 438 -34.34 -8.56 -4.70
CA ARG A 438 -34.93 -8.51 -3.36
C ARG A 438 -36.08 -9.52 -3.13
N ASP A 439 -36.64 -10.08 -4.19
CA ASP A 439 -37.74 -11.08 -4.16
C ASP A 439 -37.20 -12.51 -4.35
N ASN A 440 -36.33 -12.98 -3.46
CA ASN A 440 -35.81 -14.37 -3.45
C ASN A 440 -36.80 -15.41 -2.90
N TYR A 441 -38.07 -15.04 -2.73
CA TYR A 441 -39.10 -15.97 -2.26
C TYR A 441 -39.64 -16.79 -3.44
N ASP A 442 -39.96 -18.06 -3.16
CA ASP A 442 -40.69 -18.92 -4.09
C ASP A 442 -42.15 -18.45 -4.18
N ILE A 443 -42.35 -17.42 -4.99
CA ILE A 443 -43.63 -16.75 -5.21
C ILE A 443 -43.94 -16.84 -6.71
N ALA A 444 -45.23 -17.01 -7.03
CA ALA A 444 -45.73 -16.96 -8.39
C ALA A 444 -45.16 -15.74 -9.15
N ILE A 445 -44.75 -15.98 -10.40
CA ILE A 445 -44.10 -14.99 -11.27
C ILE A 445 -44.93 -13.70 -11.39
N PHE A 446 -46.26 -13.80 -11.47
CA PHE A 446 -47.13 -12.62 -11.52
C PHE A 446 -47.01 -11.72 -10.31
N GLU A 447 -46.94 -12.30 -9.11
CA GLU A 447 -46.77 -11.52 -7.89
C GLU A 447 -45.37 -10.89 -7.82
N LYS A 448 -44.34 -11.54 -8.39
CA LYS A 448 -43.01 -10.92 -8.59
C LYS A 448 -43.10 -9.69 -9.52
N ILE A 449 -43.82 -9.78 -10.63
CA ILE A 449 -44.02 -8.66 -11.58
C ILE A 449 -44.80 -7.52 -10.92
N LYS A 450 -45.86 -7.83 -10.17
CA LYS A 450 -46.64 -6.83 -9.40
C LYS A 450 -45.76 -6.05 -8.44
N ARG A 451 -44.94 -6.75 -7.65
CA ARG A 451 -44.00 -6.13 -6.71
C ARG A 451 -42.94 -5.30 -7.41
N LEU A 452 -42.47 -5.73 -8.56
CA LEU A 452 -41.52 -4.97 -9.38
C LEU A 452 -42.15 -3.64 -9.84
N PHE A 453 -43.39 -3.65 -10.34
CA PHE A 453 -44.08 -2.44 -10.78
C PHE A 453 -44.36 -1.49 -9.62
N ALA A 454 -44.80 -2.01 -8.48
CA ALA A 454 -44.98 -1.21 -7.27
C ALA A 454 -43.65 -0.59 -6.76
N ARG A 455 -42.52 -1.31 -6.90
CA ARG A 455 -41.19 -0.77 -6.55
C ARG A 455 -40.74 0.31 -7.53
N LEU A 456 -40.98 0.12 -8.82
CA LEU A 456 -40.70 1.14 -9.85
C LEU A 456 -41.53 2.40 -9.66
N SER A 457 -42.80 2.30 -9.25
CA SER A 457 -43.62 3.48 -8.96
C SER A 457 -43.15 4.23 -7.71
N ASN A 458 -42.52 3.55 -6.75
CA ASN A 458 -42.04 4.11 -5.48
C ASN A 458 -40.59 4.62 -5.53
N LEU A 459 -39.83 4.27 -6.57
CA LEU A 459 -38.49 4.79 -6.80
C LEU A 459 -38.60 6.18 -7.43
N ASP A 460 -38.51 7.17 -6.55
CA ASP A 460 -38.71 8.59 -6.75
C ASP A 460 -38.48 9.11 -8.18
N LYS A 461 -39.46 9.87 -8.67
CA LYS A 461 -39.58 10.37 -10.06
C LYS A 461 -38.41 11.25 -10.55
N GLY A 462 -37.39 11.54 -9.73
CA GLY A 462 -36.29 12.46 -10.08
C GLY A 462 -35.07 11.83 -10.75
N GLY A 463 -34.76 10.54 -10.50
CA GLY A 463 -33.47 9.94 -10.91
C GLY A 463 -33.51 8.97 -12.10
N PHE A 464 -34.70 8.50 -12.48
CA PHE A 464 -34.89 7.44 -13.49
C PHE A 464 -35.60 7.93 -14.77
N GLN A 465 -36.10 9.16 -14.77
CA GLN A 465 -36.93 9.69 -15.88
C GLN A 465 -36.12 10.08 -17.12
N THR A 466 -34.84 10.39 -16.97
CA THR A 466 -33.99 10.89 -18.06
C THR A 466 -33.28 9.79 -18.83
N ASP A 467 -33.09 8.60 -18.25
CA ASP A 467 -32.40 7.50 -18.89
C ASP A 467 -33.38 6.55 -19.60
N ASP A 468 -32.98 6.08 -20.78
CA ASP A 468 -33.73 5.08 -21.54
C ASP A 468 -33.58 3.68 -20.90
N PRO A 469 -34.68 3.04 -20.44
CA PRO A 469 -34.63 1.70 -19.84
C PRO A 469 -34.01 0.65 -20.77
N ALA A 470 -34.09 0.84 -22.10
CA ALA A 470 -33.51 -0.08 -23.07
C ALA A 470 -31.98 -0.16 -23.00
N THR A 471 -31.33 0.91 -22.54
CA THR A 471 -29.87 0.97 -22.39
C THR A 471 -29.36 0.40 -21.06
N ILE A 472 -30.26 0.18 -20.10
CA ILE A 472 -29.92 -0.19 -18.73
C ILE A 472 -30.32 -1.62 -18.40
N ILE A 473 -31.55 -2.01 -18.76
CA ILE A 473 -32.12 -3.30 -18.39
C ILE A 473 -31.60 -4.39 -19.32
N LYS A 474 -30.97 -5.40 -18.73
CA LYS A 474 -30.45 -6.56 -19.45
C LYS A 474 -31.43 -7.72 -19.36
N ASP A 475 -31.60 -8.46 -20.47
CA ASP A 475 -32.49 -9.62 -20.53
C ASP A 475 -32.17 -10.67 -19.45
N GLU A 476 -30.90 -10.83 -19.10
CA GLU A 476 -30.45 -11.75 -18.04
C GLU A 476 -31.03 -11.44 -16.65
N TRP A 477 -31.49 -10.21 -16.40
CA TRP A 477 -32.12 -9.82 -15.12
C TRP A 477 -33.61 -10.19 -15.07
N LEU A 478 -34.19 -10.51 -16.23
CA LEU A 478 -35.61 -10.80 -16.39
C LEU A 478 -35.91 -12.31 -16.40
N ILE A 479 -34.89 -13.16 -16.31
CA ILE A 479 -35.03 -14.63 -16.40
C ILE A 479 -35.94 -15.20 -15.29
N ASP A 480 -35.90 -14.62 -14.08
CA ASP A 480 -36.75 -15.08 -12.96
C ASP A 480 -38.20 -14.56 -13.03
N TYR A 481 -38.49 -13.75 -14.05
CA TYR A 481 -39.78 -13.09 -14.29
C TYR A 481 -40.50 -13.61 -15.55
N ILE A 482 -39.92 -14.58 -16.25
CA ILE A 482 -40.53 -15.22 -17.42
C ILE A 482 -41.08 -16.60 -17.05
N PHE A 483 -42.24 -16.96 -17.60
CA PHE A 483 -42.80 -18.30 -17.39
C PHE A 483 -41.96 -19.38 -18.07
N HIS A 484 -41.99 -20.57 -17.47
CA HIS A 484 -41.44 -21.77 -18.10
C HIS A 484 -42.30 -22.20 -19.28
N ILE A 485 -43.63 -22.08 -19.14
CA ILE A 485 -44.61 -22.39 -20.18
C ILE A 485 -45.17 -21.05 -20.69
N PRO A 486 -44.93 -20.66 -21.95
CA PRO A 486 -45.38 -19.38 -22.49
C PRO A 486 -46.90 -19.18 -22.40
N GLN A 487 -47.68 -20.27 -22.45
CA GLN A 487 -49.13 -20.26 -22.35
C GLN A 487 -49.64 -19.79 -20.97
N ASP A 488 -48.81 -19.84 -19.93
CA ASP A 488 -49.18 -19.35 -18.59
C ASP A 488 -49.47 -17.84 -18.58
N TRP A 489 -48.96 -17.07 -19.55
CA TRP A 489 -49.33 -15.66 -19.72
C TRP A 489 -50.84 -15.46 -19.91
N PHE A 490 -51.52 -16.40 -20.57
CA PHE A 490 -52.97 -16.35 -20.82
C PHE A 490 -53.80 -16.81 -19.62
N MET A 491 -53.16 -17.21 -18.52
CA MET A 491 -53.82 -17.60 -17.27
C MET A 491 -53.90 -16.44 -16.26
N LEU A 492 -53.45 -15.23 -16.65
CA LEU A 492 -53.60 -14.01 -15.86
C LEU A 492 -55.07 -13.74 -15.54
N SER A 493 -55.42 -13.74 -14.25
CA SER A 493 -56.76 -13.36 -13.82
C SER A 493 -57.02 -11.87 -14.05
N ARG A 494 -58.30 -11.51 -14.22
CA ARG A 494 -58.72 -10.10 -14.30
C ARG A 494 -58.20 -9.26 -13.13
N TYR A 495 -58.29 -9.80 -11.91
CA TYR A 495 -57.84 -9.10 -10.71
C TYR A 495 -56.32 -8.81 -10.72
N ASP A 496 -55.52 -9.79 -11.14
CA ASP A 496 -54.07 -9.63 -11.23
C ASP A 496 -53.69 -8.61 -12.30
N TYR A 497 -54.40 -8.63 -13.43
CA TYR A 497 -54.20 -7.72 -14.54
C TYR A 497 -54.60 -6.28 -14.18
N ASP A 498 -55.77 -6.09 -13.56
CA ASP A 498 -56.26 -4.79 -13.11
C ASP A 498 -55.26 -4.12 -12.14
N TYR A 499 -54.66 -4.91 -11.25
CA TYR A 499 -53.60 -4.40 -10.38
C TYR A 499 -52.36 -3.93 -11.16
N LEU A 500 -51.90 -4.69 -12.15
CA LEU A 500 -50.75 -4.30 -12.98
C LEU A 500 -51.04 -3.00 -13.73
N THR A 501 -52.26 -2.86 -14.30
CA THR A 501 -52.72 -1.62 -14.97
C THR A 501 -52.72 -0.42 -14.01
N ALA A 502 -53.15 -0.61 -12.76
CA ALA A 502 -53.10 0.45 -11.76
C ALA A 502 -51.65 0.79 -11.32
N ALA A 503 -50.77 -0.20 -11.25
CA ALA A 503 -49.42 -0.05 -10.71
C ALA A 503 -48.42 0.58 -11.69
N HIS A 504 -48.54 0.36 -13.00
CA HIS A 504 -47.54 0.87 -13.95
C HIS A 504 -47.54 2.40 -14.11
N GLN A 505 -48.66 3.08 -13.85
CA GLN A 505 -48.80 4.55 -13.90
C GLN A 505 -48.23 5.22 -15.17
N ASN A 506 -48.26 4.53 -16.32
CA ASN A 506 -47.60 4.94 -17.57
C ASN A 506 -46.09 5.24 -17.47
N ASN A 507 -45.40 4.61 -16.51
CA ASN A 507 -43.95 4.69 -16.37
C ASN A 507 -43.25 3.94 -17.52
N SER A 508 -42.33 4.61 -18.23
CA SER A 508 -41.57 4.06 -19.37
C SER A 508 -40.80 2.77 -19.04
N TRP A 509 -40.27 2.64 -17.82
CA TRP A 509 -39.57 1.44 -17.36
C TRP A 509 -40.51 0.26 -17.20
N SER A 510 -41.68 0.46 -16.58
CA SER A 510 -42.67 -0.62 -16.41
C SER A 510 -43.17 -1.11 -17.76
N LEU A 511 -43.43 -0.19 -18.70
CA LEU A 511 -43.85 -0.52 -20.07
C LEU A 511 -42.75 -1.27 -20.84
N TYR A 512 -41.49 -0.82 -20.74
CA TYR A 512 -40.36 -1.50 -21.37
C TYR A 512 -40.15 -2.91 -20.80
N ILE A 513 -40.14 -3.06 -19.47
CA ILE A 513 -40.00 -4.37 -18.80
C ILE A 513 -41.13 -5.30 -19.22
N TRP A 514 -42.37 -4.82 -19.24
CA TRP A 514 -43.53 -5.60 -19.71
C TRP A 514 -43.31 -6.13 -21.13
N SER A 515 -42.95 -5.24 -22.06
CA SER A 515 -42.65 -5.59 -23.45
C SER A 515 -41.56 -6.65 -23.55
N ARG A 516 -40.43 -6.47 -22.83
CA ARG A 516 -39.32 -7.43 -22.85
C ARG A 516 -39.68 -8.78 -22.24
N LEU A 517 -40.43 -8.82 -21.14
CA LEU A 517 -40.86 -10.08 -20.52
C LEU A 517 -41.73 -10.90 -21.47
N ILE A 518 -42.67 -10.23 -22.15
CA ILE A 518 -43.52 -10.88 -23.15
C ILE A 518 -42.69 -11.36 -24.33
N GLN A 519 -41.82 -10.51 -24.90
CA GLN A 519 -40.94 -10.87 -26.02
C GLN A 519 -40.07 -12.09 -25.69
N LEU A 520 -39.38 -12.06 -24.54
CA LEU A 520 -38.51 -13.14 -24.09
C LEU A 520 -39.29 -14.44 -23.88
N ASN A 521 -40.52 -14.38 -23.35
CA ASN A 521 -41.31 -15.59 -23.15
C ASN A 521 -41.89 -16.15 -24.46
N LEU A 522 -42.45 -15.29 -25.32
CA LEU A 522 -43.01 -15.68 -26.62
C LEU A 522 -41.93 -16.16 -27.60
N SER A 523 -40.68 -15.74 -27.42
CA SER A 523 -39.54 -16.29 -28.14
C SER A 523 -39.39 -17.81 -27.94
N LYS A 524 -39.83 -18.36 -26.80
CA LYS A 524 -39.80 -19.80 -26.48
C LYS A 524 -40.94 -20.61 -27.13
N VAL A 525 -41.96 -19.95 -27.69
CA VAL A 525 -43.08 -20.64 -28.34
C VAL A 525 -42.59 -21.34 -29.61
N ASP A 526 -42.85 -22.64 -29.71
CA ASP A 526 -42.59 -23.43 -30.92
C ASP A 526 -43.30 -22.79 -32.12
N ALA A 527 -42.62 -22.71 -33.27
CA ALA A 527 -43.19 -22.14 -34.49
C ALA A 527 -44.54 -22.79 -34.85
N ASN A 528 -44.76 -24.07 -34.56
CA ASN A 528 -45.99 -24.77 -34.92
C ASN A 528 -47.18 -24.50 -33.97
N LYS A 529 -46.99 -23.82 -32.83
CA LYS A 529 -48.02 -23.58 -31.80
C LYS A 529 -48.60 -22.15 -31.79
N TRP A 530 -48.33 -21.37 -32.84
CA TRP A 530 -48.77 -19.97 -32.90
C TRP A 530 -50.31 -19.83 -32.99
N ASN A 531 -50.99 -20.73 -33.72
CA ASN A 531 -52.45 -20.74 -33.86
C ASN A 531 -53.15 -20.88 -32.50
N GLU A 532 -52.67 -21.82 -31.70
CA GLU A 532 -53.16 -22.06 -30.33
C GLU A 532 -52.90 -20.85 -29.44
N THR A 533 -51.72 -20.21 -29.61
CA THR A 533 -51.32 -19.01 -28.86
C THR A 533 -52.26 -17.82 -29.16
N VAL A 534 -52.62 -17.60 -30.43
CA VAL A 534 -53.57 -16.53 -30.82
C VAL A 534 -54.99 -16.84 -30.35
N ALA A 535 -55.42 -18.10 -30.40
CA ALA A 535 -56.72 -18.50 -29.87
C ALA A 535 -56.80 -18.30 -28.34
N GLN A 536 -55.73 -18.63 -27.62
CA GLN A 536 -55.61 -18.39 -26.18
C GLN A 536 -55.58 -16.90 -25.84
N LEU A 537 -54.90 -16.06 -26.64
CA LEU A 537 -54.95 -14.60 -26.48
C LEU A 537 -56.39 -14.07 -26.58
N ASN A 538 -57.15 -14.52 -27.57
CA ASN A 538 -58.54 -14.08 -27.75
C ASN A 538 -59.42 -14.50 -26.55
N HIS A 539 -59.26 -15.74 -26.07
CA HIS A 539 -59.97 -16.20 -24.89
C HIS A 539 -59.57 -15.41 -23.63
N TRP A 540 -58.29 -15.13 -23.45
CA TRP A 540 -57.79 -14.33 -22.34
C TRP A 540 -58.32 -12.90 -22.36
N MET A 541 -58.32 -12.20 -23.50
CA MET A 541 -58.86 -10.84 -23.63
C MET A 541 -60.33 -10.75 -23.21
N ILE A 542 -61.14 -11.76 -23.57
CA ILE A 542 -62.53 -11.87 -23.12
C ILE A 542 -62.58 -12.02 -21.58
N ASN A 543 -61.73 -12.89 -21.02
CA ASN A 543 -61.71 -13.18 -19.58
C ASN A 543 -61.25 -12.00 -18.72
N VAL A 544 -60.35 -11.13 -19.22
CA VAL A 544 -59.91 -9.93 -18.49
C VAL A 544 -60.82 -8.72 -18.70
N GLU A 545 -61.84 -8.82 -19.58
CA GLU A 545 -62.75 -7.73 -19.94
C GLU A 545 -62.03 -6.44 -20.37
N ARG A 546 -60.93 -6.59 -21.14
CA ARG A 546 -60.12 -5.46 -21.62
C ARG A 546 -60.22 -5.29 -23.12
N ASP A 547 -60.44 -4.04 -23.54
CA ASP A 547 -60.42 -3.66 -24.96
C ASP A 547 -59.06 -3.08 -25.33
N LYS A 548 -58.43 -3.68 -26.34
CA LYS A 548 -57.16 -3.22 -26.91
C LYS A 548 -57.21 -1.79 -27.46
N TYR A 549 -58.41 -1.28 -27.78
CA TYR A 549 -58.60 0.08 -28.32
C TYR A 549 -58.72 1.15 -27.24
N THR A 550 -58.62 0.78 -25.95
CA THR A 550 -58.64 1.73 -24.85
C THR A 550 -57.24 2.33 -24.65
N ALA A 551 -57.08 3.64 -24.87
CA ALA A 551 -55.81 4.35 -24.68
C ALA A 551 -55.25 4.27 -23.23
N ASN A 552 -56.08 3.89 -22.26
CA ASN A 552 -55.70 3.71 -20.86
C ASN A 552 -55.15 2.30 -20.52
N ASP A 553 -55.12 1.36 -21.48
CA ASP A 553 -54.66 -0.02 -21.27
C ASP A 553 -53.43 -0.37 -22.13
N THR A 554 -52.36 0.40 -21.91
CA THR A 554 -51.08 0.30 -22.64
C THR A 554 -50.44 -1.08 -22.53
N LEU A 555 -50.62 -1.79 -21.41
CA LEU A 555 -50.08 -3.14 -21.22
C LEU A 555 -50.77 -4.16 -22.15
N THR A 556 -52.08 -4.03 -22.39
CA THR A 556 -52.85 -4.90 -23.30
C THR A 556 -52.36 -4.66 -24.72
N ILE A 557 -52.21 -3.40 -25.11
CA ILE A 557 -51.71 -3.02 -26.44
C ILE A 557 -50.33 -3.64 -26.69
N ILE A 558 -49.38 -3.49 -25.76
CA ILE A 558 -48.03 -4.07 -25.86
C ILE A 558 -48.10 -5.59 -25.99
N PHE A 559 -48.92 -6.26 -25.17
CA PHE A 559 -49.02 -7.71 -25.16
C PHE A 559 -49.56 -8.27 -26.47
N VAL A 560 -50.69 -7.70 -26.94
CA VAL A 560 -51.34 -8.12 -28.17
C VAL A 560 -50.41 -7.88 -29.36
N ASN A 561 -49.80 -6.69 -29.47
CA ASN A 561 -48.85 -6.36 -30.54
C ASN A 561 -47.69 -7.35 -30.59
N THR A 562 -47.09 -7.66 -29.44
CA THR A 562 -45.95 -8.58 -29.36
C THR A 562 -46.31 -10.02 -29.79
N VAL A 563 -47.52 -10.49 -29.47
CA VAL A 563 -48.01 -11.81 -29.92
C VAL A 563 -48.15 -11.83 -31.45
N PHE A 564 -48.69 -10.77 -32.04
CA PHE A 564 -48.81 -10.67 -33.48
C PHE A 564 -47.45 -10.56 -34.18
N ASP A 565 -46.52 -9.75 -33.66
CA ASP A 565 -45.16 -9.65 -34.19
C ASP A 565 -44.44 -11.01 -34.17
N MET A 566 -44.63 -11.80 -33.11
CA MET A 566 -44.10 -13.16 -33.02
C MET A 566 -44.74 -14.11 -34.03
N ALA A 567 -46.07 -14.08 -34.18
CA ALA A 567 -46.79 -14.89 -35.17
C ALA A 567 -46.35 -14.56 -36.60
N ILE A 568 -46.20 -13.27 -36.90
CA ILE A 568 -45.75 -12.72 -38.18
C ILE A 568 -44.31 -13.14 -38.48
N SER A 569 -43.39 -12.91 -37.53
CA SER A 569 -41.95 -13.13 -37.73
C SER A 569 -41.57 -14.60 -37.85
N LYS A 570 -42.21 -15.50 -37.10
CA LYS A 570 -41.88 -16.94 -37.11
C LYS A 570 -42.53 -17.71 -38.26
N ASN A 571 -43.62 -17.21 -38.86
CA ASN A 571 -44.52 -18.07 -39.65
C ASN A 571 -45.27 -17.36 -40.80
N SER A 572 -44.60 -16.44 -41.50
CA SER A 572 -45.19 -15.68 -42.63
C SER A 572 -46.12 -16.51 -43.55
N LYS A 573 -45.72 -17.72 -43.99
CA LYS A 573 -46.53 -18.55 -44.90
C LYS A 573 -47.65 -19.37 -44.24
N SER A 574 -47.45 -19.89 -43.03
CA SER A 574 -48.43 -20.76 -42.37
C SER A 574 -49.55 -20.00 -41.64
N VAL A 575 -49.37 -18.68 -41.45
CA VAL A 575 -50.41 -17.81 -40.88
C VAL A 575 -51.71 -17.87 -41.66
N LEU A 576 -51.62 -17.95 -42.99
CA LEU A 576 -52.77 -18.00 -43.91
C LEU A 576 -53.71 -19.19 -43.73
N PHE A 577 -53.27 -20.26 -43.07
CA PHE A 577 -54.05 -21.50 -42.89
C PHE A 577 -54.70 -21.63 -41.50
N ALA A 578 -54.76 -20.54 -40.74
CA ALA A 578 -55.34 -20.52 -39.39
C ALA A 578 -56.86 -20.61 -39.36
N PRO A 579 -57.46 -21.30 -38.35
CA PRO A 579 -58.92 -21.41 -38.20
C PRO A 579 -59.67 -20.07 -38.02
N ASN A 580 -58.96 -18.96 -37.75
CA ASN A 580 -59.52 -17.61 -37.55
C ASN A 580 -58.77 -16.54 -38.36
N ILE A 581 -58.22 -16.91 -39.51
CA ILE A 581 -57.36 -16.02 -40.32
C ILE A 581 -58.06 -14.70 -40.71
N GLY A 582 -59.38 -14.70 -40.94
CA GLY A 582 -60.11 -13.48 -41.27
C GLY A 582 -60.08 -12.43 -40.16
N SER A 583 -60.25 -12.85 -38.90
CA SER A 583 -60.18 -11.95 -37.73
C SER A 583 -58.75 -11.50 -37.46
N ILE A 584 -57.76 -12.38 -37.70
CA ILE A 584 -56.33 -12.08 -37.55
C ILE A 584 -55.85 -11.09 -38.62
N LEU A 585 -56.22 -11.30 -39.89
CA LEU A 585 -55.89 -10.39 -40.98
C LEU A 585 -56.61 -9.05 -40.83
N LYS A 586 -57.89 -9.05 -40.44
CA LYS A 586 -58.62 -7.82 -40.11
C LYS A 586 -57.94 -7.07 -38.97
N TYR A 587 -57.50 -7.78 -37.92
CA TYR A 587 -56.72 -7.18 -36.84
C TYR A 587 -55.42 -6.52 -37.35
N ILE A 588 -54.64 -7.22 -38.19
CA ILE A 588 -53.36 -6.72 -38.74
C ILE A 588 -53.60 -5.51 -39.65
N LEU A 589 -54.69 -5.52 -40.43
CA LEU A 589 -55.11 -4.42 -41.30
C LEU A 589 -55.62 -3.21 -40.52
N ASP A 590 -56.44 -3.42 -39.48
CA ASP A 590 -56.92 -2.35 -38.60
C ASP A 590 -55.73 -1.68 -37.88
N ALA A 591 -54.67 -2.43 -37.57
CA ALA A 591 -53.42 -1.90 -37.02
C ALA A 591 -52.59 -1.11 -38.05
N ARG A 592 -52.70 -1.41 -39.35
CA ARG A 592 -52.06 -0.65 -40.45
C ARG A 592 -52.69 0.73 -40.65
N GLN A 593 -54.00 0.86 -40.39
CA GLN A 593 -54.77 2.08 -40.67
C GLN A 593 -54.86 3.07 -39.49
N ASN A 594 -54.52 2.65 -38.26
CA ASN A 594 -54.50 3.52 -37.09
C ASN A 594 -53.16 4.25 -36.93
N ASN A 595 -53.16 5.57 -37.12
CA ASN A 595 -51.97 6.43 -37.00
C ASN A 595 -51.42 6.57 -35.56
N ASP A 596 -52.20 6.16 -34.55
CA ASP A 596 -51.81 6.23 -33.14
C ASP A 596 -51.41 4.85 -32.59
N ASN A 597 -50.11 4.54 -32.75
CA ASN A 597 -49.25 3.63 -31.97
C ASN A 597 -48.90 2.16 -32.40
N LEU A 598 -47.57 1.95 -32.41
CA LEU A 598 -46.79 0.85 -31.80
C LEU A 598 -46.68 -0.55 -32.46
N ILE A 599 -47.24 -0.80 -33.64
CA ILE A 599 -46.72 -1.87 -34.52
C ILE A 599 -45.89 -1.19 -35.61
N GLY A 600 -44.66 -1.64 -35.85
CA GLY A 600 -43.82 -1.06 -36.89
C GLY A 600 -44.48 -1.26 -38.25
N ILE A 601 -44.94 -0.17 -38.89
CA ILE A 601 -45.55 -0.20 -40.22
C ILE A 601 -44.69 -1.01 -41.19
N ASN A 602 -43.37 -0.84 -41.12
CA ASN A 602 -42.41 -1.60 -41.94
C ASN A 602 -42.46 -3.12 -41.70
N GLN A 603 -42.77 -3.59 -40.49
CA GLN A 603 -42.91 -5.03 -40.19
C GLN A 603 -44.23 -5.58 -40.70
N VAL A 604 -45.30 -4.78 -40.63
CA VAL A 604 -46.59 -5.09 -41.26
C VAL A 604 -46.41 -5.14 -42.77
N ASP A 605 -45.79 -4.14 -43.37
CA ASP A 605 -45.54 -4.08 -44.81
C ASP A 605 -44.63 -5.23 -45.30
N ASP A 606 -43.56 -5.56 -44.56
CA ASP A 606 -42.71 -6.72 -44.85
C ASP A 606 -43.49 -8.05 -44.76
N PHE A 607 -44.39 -8.18 -43.80
CA PHE A 607 -45.28 -9.33 -43.68
C PHE A 607 -46.25 -9.40 -44.86
N ILE A 608 -46.94 -8.30 -45.15
CA ILE A 608 -47.86 -8.20 -46.29
C ILE A 608 -47.12 -8.59 -47.57
N GLN A 609 -45.92 -8.07 -47.80
CA GLN A 609 -45.11 -8.36 -48.97
C GLN A 609 -44.65 -9.83 -49.02
N LYS A 610 -44.18 -10.41 -47.91
CA LYS A 610 -43.77 -11.83 -47.83
C LYS A 610 -44.92 -12.81 -48.04
N VAL A 611 -46.12 -12.42 -47.65
CA VAL A 611 -47.32 -13.28 -47.66
C VAL A 611 -48.14 -13.10 -48.93
N ASN A 612 -47.97 -11.98 -49.66
CA ASN A 612 -48.67 -11.64 -50.90
C ASN A 612 -48.60 -12.76 -51.96
N GLU A 613 -47.40 -13.28 -52.24
CA GLU A 613 -47.24 -14.38 -53.20
C GLU A 613 -47.93 -15.68 -52.74
N SER A 614 -47.89 -15.98 -51.44
CA SER A 614 -48.60 -17.16 -50.90
C SER A 614 -50.12 -17.00 -50.89
N ILE A 615 -50.65 -15.78 -50.72
CA ILE A 615 -52.09 -15.48 -50.89
C ILE A 615 -52.50 -15.67 -52.35
N LYS A 616 -51.72 -15.16 -53.31
CA LYS A 616 -51.95 -15.37 -54.74
C LYS A 616 -51.92 -16.85 -55.11
N ASP A 617 -50.96 -17.61 -54.58
CA ASP A 617 -50.86 -19.06 -54.81
C ASP A 617 -52.08 -19.81 -54.26
N ILE A 618 -52.55 -19.49 -53.04
CA ILE A 618 -53.75 -20.11 -52.44
C ILE A 618 -55.03 -19.76 -53.22
N LEU A 619 -55.16 -18.51 -53.67
CA LEU A 619 -56.30 -18.07 -54.50
C LEU A 619 -56.28 -18.75 -55.88
N SER A 620 -55.09 -18.98 -56.44
CA SER A 620 -54.94 -19.73 -57.69
C SER A 620 -55.28 -21.22 -57.54
N LEU A 621 -55.02 -21.80 -56.36
CA LEU A 621 -55.31 -23.21 -56.03
C LEU A 621 -56.77 -23.44 -55.62
N ASN A 622 -57.43 -22.49 -54.96
CA ASN A 622 -58.80 -22.58 -54.50
C ASN A 622 -59.66 -21.48 -55.13
N SER A 623 -60.18 -21.75 -56.32
CA SER A 623 -61.09 -20.87 -57.08
C SER A 623 -62.47 -20.61 -56.43
N LYS A 624 -62.64 -20.87 -55.11
CA LYS A 624 -63.88 -20.63 -54.35
C LYS A 624 -63.63 -20.27 -52.89
N LEU A 625 -63.01 -19.13 -52.59
CA LEU A 625 -63.02 -18.54 -51.24
C LEU A 625 -63.23 -17.01 -51.30
N ARG A 626 -64.51 -16.59 -51.35
CA ARG A 626 -64.94 -15.17 -51.36
C ARG A 626 -64.51 -14.36 -50.13
N LEU A 627 -64.03 -14.99 -49.05
CA LEU A 627 -63.65 -14.31 -47.82
C LEU A 627 -62.29 -13.59 -47.91
N LEU A 628 -61.38 -14.07 -48.78
CA LEU A 628 -60.05 -13.48 -49.00
C LEU A 628 -60.05 -12.37 -50.07
N GLU A 629 -60.95 -12.45 -51.06
CA GLU A 629 -61.19 -11.35 -52.01
C GLU A 629 -61.68 -10.08 -51.32
N PHE A 630 -62.50 -10.22 -50.27
CA PHE A 630 -62.98 -9.09 -49.46
C PHE A 630 -61.85 -8.46 -48.64
N LEU A 631 -60.91 -9.26 -48.13
CA LEU A 631 -59.73 -8.76 -47.43
C LEU A 631 -58.75 -8.06 -48.39
N MET A 632 -58.65 -8.50 -49.65
CA MET A 632 -57.74 -7.89 -50.63
C MET A 632 -58.12 -6.48 -51.08
N GLN A 633 -59.37 -6.05 -50.93
CA GLN A 633 -59.76 -4.66 -51.24
C GLN A 633 -59.14 -3.63 -50.29
N ASP A 634 -58.72 -4.04 -49.10
CA ASP A 634 -58.00 -3.19 -48.12
C ASP A 634 -56.46 -3.38 -48.16
N PHE A 635 -55.97 -4.32 -48.97
CA PHE A 635 -54.54 -4.67 -49.08
C PHE A 635 -53.82 -4.04 -50.28
N LEU A 636 -54.54 -3.77 -51.39
CA LEU A 636 -54.08 -2.97 -52.53
C LEU A 636 -54.19 -1.48 -52.22
#